data_AF-A0A1M6DX93-F1
#
_entry.id   AF-A0A1M6DX93-F1
#
_cell.length_a   1.000
_cell.length_b   1.000
_cell.length_c   1.000
_cell.angle_alpha   90.00
_cell.angle_beta   90.00
_cell.angle_gamma   90.00
#
_symmetry.space_group_name_H-M   'P 1'
#
loop_
_entity.id
_entity.type
_entity.pdbx_description
1 polymer ?
#
loop_
_entity_poly.entity_id
_entity_poly.type
_entity_poly.pdbx_seq_one_letter_code
_entity_poly.pdbx_strand_id
1 'polypeptide(L)' 'MKKVIPKSFNIDAVSGVLLVVAAILAMIIANSALQTFYENVLHTYVLGMSFRHWINDGLMAVFFCLLAWK' A
#
# COMPACT_ATOMS: atom_id res chain seq x y z
N MET A 1 38.00 23.13 2.22
CA MET A 1 36.81 22.99 1.35
C MET A 1 35.89 21.92 1.94
N LYS A 2 34.84 22.30 2.70
CA LYS A 2 33.84 21.35 3.22
C LYS A 2 32.81 21.11 2.10
N LYS A 3 32.78 19.91 1.52
CA LYS A 3 31.69 19.50 0.62
C LYS A 3 30.43 19.32 1.46
N VAL A 4 29.48 20.25 1.32
CA VAL A 4 28.16 20.16 1.95
C VAL A 4 27.37 19.12 1.16
N ILE A 5 27.38 17.87 1.61
CA ILE A 5 26.55 16.81 1.02
C ILE A 5 25.11 17.09 1.49
N PRO A 6 24.14 17.33 0.60
CA PRO A 6 22.75 17.49 1.01
C PRO A 6 22.29 16.20 1.69
N LYS A 7 21.65 16.34 2.86
CA LYS A 7 21.20 15.22 3.70
C LYS A 7 20.28 14.33 2.87
N SER A 8 20.74 13.10 2.64
CA SER A 8 20.01 12.07 1.91
C SER A 8 18.63 11.88 2.52
N PHE A 9 17.63 11.82 1.64
CA PHE A 9 16.20 11.62 1.91
C PHE A 9 15.98 10.67 3.10
N ASN A 10 15.26 11.14 4.13
CA ASN A 10 15.07 10.38 5.36
C ASN A 10 13.99 9.30 5.13
N ILE A 11 14.42 8.11 4.74
CA ILE A 11 13.59 6.97 4.29
C ILE A 11 12.44 6.65 5.25
N ASP A 12 12.64 6.85 6.55
CA ASP A 12 11.61 6.62 7.57
C ASP A 12 10.42 7.59 7.46
N ALA A 13 10.67 8.83 7.05
CA ALA A 13 9.60 9.81 6.81
C ALA A 13 8.87 9.55 5.49
N VAL A 14 9.56 8.96 4.51
CA VAL A 14 9.03 8.72 3.15
C VAL A 14 7.97 7.62 3.17
N SER A 15 8.17 6.56 3.95
CA SER A 15 7.20 5.47 4.08
C SER A 15 5.87 5.95 4.66
N GLY A 16 5.92 6.81 5.70
CA GLY A 16 4.72 7.41 6.30
C GLY A 16 3.95 8.31 5.33
N VAL A 17 4.66 9.18 4.60
CA VAL A 17 4.03 10.05 3.58
C VAL A 17 3.42 9.23 2.45
N LEU A 18 4.12 8.20 1.97
CA LEU A 18 3.61 7.31 0.91
C LEU A 18 2.30 6.63 1.33
N LEU A 19 2.19 6.23 2.60
CA LEU A 19 1.00 5.57 3.14
C LEU A 19 -0.21 6.52 3.20
N VAL A 20 0.01 7.77 3.60
CA VAL A 20 -1.03 8.82 3.57
C VAL A 20 -1.49 9.10 2.14
N VAL A 21 -0.56 9.22 1.20
CA VAL A 21 -0.89 9.44 -0.22
C VAL A 21 -1.71 8.26 -0.78
N ALA A 22 -1.33 7.02 -0.46
CA ALA A 22 -2.07 5.84 -0.86
C ALA A 22 -3.50 5.84 -0.30
N ALA A 23 -3.70 6.23 0.96
CA ALA A 23 -5.02 6.34 1.58
C ALA A 23 -5.90 7.41 0.90
N ILE A 24 -5.33 8.58 0.57
CA ILE A 24 -6.04 9.64 -0.16
C ILE A 24 -6.44 9.15 -1.55
N LEU A 25 -5.53 8.50 -2.29
CA LEU A 25 -5.84 7.91 -3.60
C LEU A 25 -6.95 6.86 -3.52
N ALA A 26 -6.92 6.01 -2.49
CA ALA A 26 -7.97 5.02 -2.26
C ALA A 26 -9.34 5.71 -2.04
N MET A 27 -9.40 6.80 -1.26
CA MET A 27 -10.64 7.57 -1.10
C MET A 27 -11.12 8.19 -2.41
N ILE A 28 -10.22 8.75 -3.23
CA ILE A 28 -10.58 9.33 -4.53
C ILE A 28 -11.17 8.26 -5.45
N ILE A 29 -10.52 7.10 -5.55
CA ILE A 29 -10.98 5.98 -6.39
C ILE A 29 -12.33 5.47 -5.90
N ALA A 30 -12.51 5.32 -4.58
CA ALA A 30 -13.75 4.83 -3.98
C ALA A 30 -14.95 5.79 -4.17
N ASN A 31 -14.71 7.10 -4.31
CA ASN A 31 -15.76 8.10 -4.55
C ASN A 31 -15.95 8.44 -6.05
N SER A 32 -15.27 7.73 -6.94
CA SER A 32 -15.32 8.00 -8.39
C SER A 32 -16.12 6.95 -9.16
N ALA A 33 -16.45 7.22 -10.42
CA ALA A 33 -17.11 6.27 -11.32
C ALA A 33 -16.30 4.98 -11.57
N LEU A 34 -15.02 4.96 -11.19
CA LEU A 34 -14.17 3.77 -11.20
C LEU A 34 -14.48 2.79 -10.05
N GLN A 35 -15.30 3.18 -9.06
CA GLN A 35 -15.65 2.34 -7.92
C GLN A 35 -16.21 0.99 -8.35
N THR A 36 -17.16 0.95 -9.28
CA THR A 36 -17.80 -0.29 -9.74
C THR A 36 -16.79 -1.24 -10.39
N PHE A 37 -15.85 -0.69 -11.18
CA PHE A 37 -14.79 -1.49 -11.79
C PHE A 37 -13.80 -1.99 -10.72
N TYR A 38 -13.41 -1.14 -9.78
CA TYR A 38 -12.51 -1.46 -8.68
C TYR A 38 -13.09 -2.55 -7.77
N GLU A 39 -14.37 -2.45 -7.41
CA GLU A 39 -15.08 -3.46 -6.61
C GLU A 39 -15.25 -4.77 -7.38
N ASN A 40 -15.56 -4.75 -8.68
CA ASN A 40 -15.65 -5.97 -9.47
C ASN A 40 -14.31 -6.73 -9.52
N VAL A 41 -13.19 -6.02 -9.67
CA VAL A 41 -11.85 -6.62 -9.62
C VAL A 41 -11.55 -7.17 -8.23
N LEU A 42 -11.88 -6.43 -7.16
CA LEU A 42 -11.67 -6.86 -5.77
C LEU A 42 -12.56 -8.03 -5.34
N HIS A 43 -13.78 -8.12 -5.90
CA HIS A 43 -14.74 -9.19 -5.67
C HIS A 43 -14.57 -10.37 -6.62
N THR A 44 -13.62 -10.31 -7.55
CA THR A 44 -13.28 -11.46 -8.39
C THR A 44 -12.78 -12.59 -7.49
N TYR A 45 -13.41 -13.76 -7.60
CA TYR A 45 -13.03 -14.94 -6.83
C TYR A 45 -11.86 -15.64 -7.50
N VAL A 46 -10.79 -15.80 -6.73
CA VAL A 46 -9.59 -16.55 -7.13
C VAL A 46 -9.36 -17.61 -6.06
N LEU A 47 -9.39 -18.88 -6.45
CA LEU A 47 -9.15 -20.03 -5.55
C LEU A 47 -10.06 -20.06 -4.31
N GLY A 48 -11.35 -19.72 -4.47
CA GLY A 48 -12.35 -19.79 -3.41
C GLY A 48 -12.37 -18.59 -2.44
N MET A 49 -11.46 -17.62 -2.59
CA MET A 49 -11.46 -16.37 -1.83
C MET A 49 -11.48 -15.16 -2.78
N SER A 50 -12.00 -14.02 -2.33
CA SER A 50 -11.99 -12.81 -3.17
C SER A 50 -10.57 -12.24 -3.30
N PHE A 51 -10.28 -11.57 -4.41
CA PHE A 51 -9.01 -10.90 -4.64
C PHE A 51 -8.64 -9.91 -3.52
N ARG A 52 -9.65 -9.25 -2.93
CA ARG A 52 -9.48 -8.42 -1.72
C ARG A 52 -8.89 -9.18 -0.53
N HIS A 53 -9.36 -10.41 -0.28
CA HIS A 53 -8.84 -11.23 0.83
C HIS A 53 -7.38 -11.63 0.57
N TRP A 54 -7.05 -12.03 -0.66
CA TRP A 54 -5.67 -12.34 -1.06
C TRP A 54 -4.70 -11.19 -0.82
N ILE A 55 -5.09 -9.96 -1.21
CA ILE A 55 -4.25 -8.77 -0.98
C ILE A 55 -4.07 -8.54 0.52
N ASN A 56 -5.14 -8.62 1.31
CA ASN A 56 -5.09 -8.38 2.75
C ASN A 56 -4.18 -9.39 3.46
N ASP A 57 -4.38 -10.68 3.19
CA ASP A 57 -3.61 -11.75 3.83
C ASP A 57 -2.16 -11.76 3.35
N GLY A 58 -1.92 -11.50 2.06
CA GLY A 58 -0.57 -11.38 1.50
C GLY A 58 0.22 -10.19 2.07
N LEU A 59 -0.42 -9.02 2.20
CA LEU A 59 0.23 -7.84 2.78
C LEU A 59 0.54 -8.05 4.26
N MET A 60 -0.37 -8.69 5.01
CA MET A 60 -0.14 -9.06 6.41
C MET A 60 0.98 -10.10 6.53
N ALA A 61 1.05 -11.10 5.66
CA ALA A 61 2.12 -12.09 5.67
C ALA A 61 3.50 -11.45 5.49
N VAL A 62 3.64 -10.49 4.56
CA VAL A 62 4.90 -9.73 4.37
C VAL A 62 5.19 -8.84 5.58
N PHE A 63 4.19 -8.13 6.10
CA PHE A 63 4.34 -7.26 7.26
C PHE A 63 4.83 -8.02 8.49
N PHE A 64 4.21 -9.16 8.80
CA PHE A 64 4.62 -10.03 9.90
C PHE A 64 5.96 -10.72 9.64
N CYS A 65 6.27 -11.10 8.40
CA CYS A 65 7.59 -11.66 8.06
C CYS A 65 8.71 -10.66 8.35
N LEU A 66 8.55 -9.39 7.96
CA LEU A 66 9.52 -8.32 8.21
C LEU A 66 9.64 -7.97 9.70
N LEU A 67 8.51 -7.98 10.44
CA LEU A 67 8.52 -7.75 11.88
C LEU A 67 9.12 -8.92 12.66
N ALA A 68 8.83 -10.16 12.28
CA ALA A 68 9.31 -11.36 12.98
C ALA A 68 10.82 -11.58 12.79
N TRP A 69 11.42 -11.01 11.73
CA TRP A 69 12.85 -11.10 11.44
C TRP A 69 13.71 -10.04 12.14
N LYS A 70 13.08 -9.10 12.87
CA LYS A 70 13.76 -8.07 13.64
C LYS A 70 13.60 -8.32 15.13
#